data_AF-A0A0X8H0J9-F1
#
_entry.id   AF-A0A0X8H0J9-F1
#
_cell.length_a   1.000
_cell.length_b   1.000
_cell.length_c   1.000
_cell.angle_alpha   90.00
_cell.angle_beta   90.00
_cell.angle_gamma   90.00
#
_symmetry.space_group_name_H-M   'P 1'
#
loop_
_entity.id
_entity.type
_entity.pdbx_description
1 polymer ?
#
loop_
_entity_poly.entity_id
_entity_poly.type
_entity_poly.pdbx_seq_one_letter_code
_entity_poly.pdbx_strand_id
1 'polypeptide(L)'
;MTKSNSKYMYSFVLDYLVGNKDRMDFDLDFNYYLIKHFPAMHRRNEYEADCFAYYLEEEGYDVSENLSDTQHKALIKKQWKQFVEETGVKVK
;
A
#
# COMPACT_ATOMS: atom_id res chain seq x y z
N MET A 1 -12.33 12.19 -14.46
CA MET A 1 -10.85 12.24 -14.27
C MET A 1 -10.44 10.95 -13.58
N THR A 2 -9.88 10.00 -14.31
CA THR A 2 -9.39 8.73 -13.75
C THR A 2 -8.23 9.03 -12.80
N LYS A 3 -8.35 8.60 -11.53
CA LYS A 3 -7.22 8.65 -10.58
C LYS A 3 -6.06 7.86 -11.19
N SER A 4 -4.82 8.35 -11.05
CA SER A 4 -3.62 7.56 -11.37
C SER A 4 -3.67 6.22 -10.62
N ASN A 5 -3.23 5.11 -11.24
CA ASN A 5 -3.18 3.80 -10.58
C ASN A 5 -2.40 3.85 -9.25
N SER A 6 -1.27 4.58 -9.21
CA SER A 6 -0.53 4.82 -7.96
C SER A 6 -1.39 5.57 -6.93
N LYS A 7 -2.10 6.61 -7.35
CA LYS A 7 -2.98 7.38 -6.46
C LYS A 7 -4.11 6.52 -5.90
N TYR A 8 -4.63 5.57 -6.70
CA TYR A 8 -5.62 4.61 -6.22
C TYR A 8 -5.03 3.74 -5.11
N MET A 9 -3.88 3.10 -5.34
CA MET A 9 -3.22 2.25 -4.34
C MET A 9 -2.84 3.02 -3.08
N TYR A 10 -2.36 4.26 -3.21
CA TYR A 10 -2.05 5.13 -2.06
C TYR A 10 -3.29 5.46 -1.25
N SER A 11 -4.40 5.81 -1.93
CA SER A 11 -5.68 6.04 -1.23
C SER A 11 -6.17 4.78 -0.54
N PHE A 12 -6.06 3.60 -1.16
CA PHE A 12 -6.47 2.33 -0.57
C PHE A 12 -5.72 2.05 0.75
N VAL A 13 -4.39 2.18 0.74
CA VAL A 13 -3.57 2.01 1.95
C VAL A 13 -3.90 3.06 2.99
N LEU A 14 -4.05 4.33 2.60
CA LEU A 14 -4.38 5.40 3.53
C LEU A 14 -5.77 5.24 4.16
N ASP A 15 -6.77 4.82 3.40
CA ASP A 15 -8.12 4.54 3.91
C ASP A 15 -8.07 3.49 5.03
N TYR A 16 -7.25 2.46 4.89
CA TYR A 16 -6.99 1.51 5.96
C TYR A 16 -6.30 2.15 7.16
N LEU A 17 -5.22 2.91 6.92
CA LEU A 17 -4.43 3.55 7.98
C LEU A 17 -5.23 4.58 8.80
N VAL A 18 -6.18 5.30 8.20
CA VAL A 18 -7.05 6.24 8.91
C VAL A 18 -8.30 5.58 9.52
N GLY A 19 -8.58 4.32 9.16
CA GLY A 19 -9.70 3.55 9.70
C GLY A 19 -11.01 3.65 8.93
N ASN A 20 -10.97 4.13 7.68
CA ASN A 20 -12.09 4.06 6.74
C ASN A 20 -12.28 2.65 6.17
N LYS A 21 -11.31 1.76 6.40
CA LYS A 21 -11.32 0.34 6.02
C LYS A 21 -10.87 -0.48 7.21
N ASP A 22 -11.57 -1.59 7.47
CA ASP A 22 -11.13 -2.56 8.47
C ASP A 22 -10.06 -3.49 7.89
N ARG A 23 -9.55 -4.41 8.72
CA ARG A 23 -8.51 -5.34 8.27
C ARG A 23 -9.06 -6.36 7.28
N MET A 24 -10.26 -6.88 7.51
CA MET A 24 -10.83 -7.92 6.64
C MET A 24 -10.99 -7.39 5.21
N ASP A 25 -11.53 -6.18 5.06
CA ASP A 25 -11.65 -5.51 3.76
C ASP A 25 -10.28 -5.20 3.14
N PHE A 26 -9.28 -4.83 3.94
CA PHE A 26 -7.94 -4.57 3.43
C PHE A 26 -7.29 -5.85 2.88
N ASP A 27 -7.32 -6.94 3.66
CA ASP A 27 -6.65 -8.19 3.31
C ASP A 27 -7.29 -8.85 2.08
N LEU A 28 -8.62 -8.80 1.96
CA LEU A 28 -9.33 -9.36 0.81
C LEU A 28 -9.02 -8.62 -0.50
N ASP A 29 -8.84 -7.29 -0.44
CA ASP A 29 -8.73 -6.44 -1.63
C ASP A 29 -7.29 -6.10 -2.04
N PHE A 30 -6.33 -6.07 -1.09
CA PHE A 30 -4.99 -5.51 -1.32
C PHE A 30 -4.27 -6.16 -2.51
N ASN A 31 -4.11 -7.49 -2.50
CA ASN A 31 -3.40 -8.22 -3.56
C ASN A 31 -4.13 -8.12 -4.91
N TYR A 32 -5.47 -8.18 -4.91
CA TYR A 32 -6.25 -8.03 -6.13
C TYR A 32 -6.02 -6.65 -6.77
N TYR A 33 -6.06 -5.58 -5.97
CA TYR A 33 -5.82 -4.23 -6.47
C TYR A 33 -4.35 -4.02 -6.86
N LEU A 34 -3.40 -4.56 -6.11
CA LEU A 34 -1.98 -4.47 -6.47
C LEU A 34 -1.71 -5.09 -7.84
N ILE A 35 -2.14 -6.34 -8.08
CA ILE A 35 -1.99 -7.02 -9.38
C ILE A 35 -2.62 -6.20 -10.51
N LYS A 36 -3.79 -5.62 -10.27
CA LYS A 36 -4.52 -4.82 -11.27
C LYS A 36 -3.81 -3.51 -11.60
N HIS A 37 -3.23 -2.84 -10.62
CA HIS A 37 -2.72 -1.47 -10.74
C HIS A 37 -1.20 -1.41 -11.01
N PHE A 38 -0.44 -2.40 -10.53
CA PHE A 38 1.01 -2.44 -10.59
C PHE A 38 1.58 -2.28 -12.01
N PRO A 39 1.08 -2.96 -13.07
CA PRO A 39 1.65 -2.80 -14.40
C PRO A 39 1.59 -1.36 -14.92
N ALA A 40 0.56 -0.60 -14.53
CA ALA A 40 0.44 0.80 -14.91
C ALA A 40 1.22 1.74 -13.99
N MET A 41 1.44 1.36 -12.72
CA MET A 41 2.36 2.07 -11.81
C MET A 41 3.79 1.95 -12.32
N HIS A 42 4.25 0.73 -12.60
CA HIS A 42 5.60 0.42 -13.04
C HIS A 42 5.94 1.07 -14.39
N ARG A 43 5.00 1.08 -15.35
CA ARG A 43 5.20 1.80 -16.63
C ARG A 43 5.35 3.32 -16.46
N ARG A 44 4.78 3.89 -15.40
CA ARG A 44 4.81 5.34 -15.13
C ARG A 44 6.08 5.73 -14.38
N ASN A 45 6.43 4.96 -13.36
CA ASN A 45 7.60 5.16 -12.53
C ASN A 45 7.96 3.81 -11.89
N GLU A 46 8.92 3.12 -12.49
CA GLU A 46 9.39 1.78 -12.07
C GLU A 46 9.88 1.80 -10.62
N TYR A 47 10.80 2.72 -10.29
CA TYR A 47 11.33 2.86 -8.93
C TYR A 47 10.24 3.02 -7.86
N GLU A 48 9.28 3.91 -8.10
CA GLU A 48 8.17 4.14 -7.17
C GLU A 48 7.26 2.92 -7.04
N ALA A 49 7.01 2.19 -8.14
CA ALA A 49 6.20 0.98 -8.11
C ALA A 49 6.89 -0.15 -7.34
N ASP A 50 8.18 -0.35 -7.58
CA ASP A 50 8.98 -1.38 -6.91
C ASP A 50 9.13 -1.08 -5.42
N CYS A 51 9.39 0.16 -5.03
CA CYS A 51 9.37 0.56 -3.63
C CYS A 51 8.00 0.31 -2.99
N PHE A 52 6.89 0.54 -3.72
CA PHE A 52 5.57 0.26 -3.18
C PHE A 52 5.36 -1.24 -2.94
N ALA A 53 5.69 -2.10 -3.90
CA ALA A 53 5.61 -3.56 -3.75
C ALA A 53 6.50 -4.02 -2.58
N TYR A 54 7.78 -3.64 -2.57
CA TYR A 54 8.71 -4.03 -1.52
C TYR A 54 8.21 -3.66 -0.10
N TYR A 55 7.85 -2.39 0.13
CA TYR A 55 7.47 -1.98 1.48
C TYR A 55 6.07 -2.43 1.89
N LEU A 56 5.08 -2.37 0.99
CA LEU A 56 3.68 -2.60 1.37
C LEU A 56 3.23 -4.05 1.15
N GLU A 57 3.73 -4.74 0.13
CA GLU A 57 3.45 -6.17 -0.10
C GLU A 57 4.44 -7.03 0.68
N GLU A 58 5.71 -7.07 0.26
CA GLU A 58 6.69 -8.04 0.78
C GLU A 58 6.99 -7.81 2.28
N GLU A 59 7.32 -6.59 2.67
CA GLU A 59 7.70 -6.26 4.05
C GLU A 59 6.52 -5.77 4.90
N GLY A 60 5.32 -5.73 4.33
CA GLY A 60 4.10 -5.22 4.95
C GLY A 60 3.06 -6.31 5.08
N TYR A 61 2.40 -6.62 3.97
CA TYR A 61 1.30 -7.57 3.89
C TYR A 61 1.76 -9.01 4.14
N ASP A 62 2.77 -9.50 3.43
CA ASP A 62 3.16 -10.92 3.42
C ASP A 62 3.67 -11.42 4.78
N VAL A 63 4.33 -10.54 5.55
CA VAL A 63 4.89 -10.88 6.88
C VAL A 63 3.89 -10.69 8.03
N SER A 64 2.63 -10.38 7.74
CA SER A 64 1.65 -9.93 8.74
C SER A 64 0.60 -10.95 9.18
N GLU A 65 0.66 -12.18 8.65
CA GLU A 65 -0.36 -13.24 8.81
C GLU A 65 -0.80 -13.45 10.28
N ASN A 66 0.15 -13.48 11.21
CA ASN A 66 -0.11 -13.78 12.63
C ASN A 66 -0.24 -12.55 13.53
N LEU A 67 -0.28 -11.35 12.96
CA LEU A 67 -0.43 -10.11 13.73
C LEU A 67 -1.88 -9.92 14.18
N SER A 68 -2.10 -9.28 15.32
CA SER A 68 -3.41 -8.67 15.62
C SER A 68 -3.67 -7.47 14.72
N ASP A 69 -4.93 -7.04 14.59
CA ASP A 69 -5.30 -5.87 13.76
C ASP A 69 -4.51 -4.62 14.11
N THR A 70 -4.27 -4.39 15.41
CA THR A 70 -3.47 -3.26 15.90
C THR A 70 -2.01 -3.38 15.45
N GLN A 71 -1.41 -4.57 15.55
CA GLN A 71 -0.04 -4.82 15.12
C GLN A 71 0.10 -4.73 13.60
N HIS A 72 -0.84 -5.28 12.85
CA HIS A 72 -0.92 -5.17 11.40
C HIS A 72 -0.98 -3.71 10.96
N LYS A 73 -1.92 -2.94 11.52
CA LYS A 73 -2.05 -1.51 11.22
C LYS A 73 -0.78 -0.72 11.57
N ALA A 74 -0.11 -1.07 12.67
CA ALA A 74 1.16 -0.46 13.05
C ALA A 74 2.29 -0.80 12.06
N LEU A 75 2.36 -2.05 11.57
CA LEU A 75 3.31 -2.49 10.56
C LEU A 75 3.07 -1.75 9.24
N ILE A 76 1.86 -1.80 8.68
CA ILE A 76 1.54 -1.10 7.42
C ILE A 76 1.81 0.40 7.55
N LYS A 77 1.54 1.01 8.72
CA LYS A 77 1.88 2.42 8.97
C LYS A 77 3.39 2.68 8.95
N LYS A 78 4.20 1.78 9.52
CA LYS A 78 5.66 1.87 9.50
C LYS A 78 6.16 1.77 8.06
N GLN A 79 5.68 0.79 7.30
CA GLN A 79 6.14 0.57 5.93
C GLN A 79 5.69 1.67 4.97
N TRP A 80 4.48 2.19 5.15
CA TRP A 80 4.01 3.36 4.42
C TRP A 80 4.92 4.58 4.62
N LYS A 81 5.44 4.79 5.84
CA LYS A 81 6.41 5.86 6.10
C LYS A 81 7.74 5.63 5.38
N GLN A 82 8.28 4.40 5.42
CA GLN A 82 9.51 4.06 4.72
C GLN A 82 9.36 4.27 3.20
N PHE A 83 8.25 3.82 2.62
CA PHE A 83 7.92 4.09 1.22
C PHE A 83 7.90 5.59 0.89
N VAL A 84 7.24 6.41 1.71
CA VAL A 84 7.16 7.87 1.50
C VAL A 84 8.53 8.55 1.66
N GLU A 85 9.33 8.12 2.64
CA GLU A 85 10.68 8.61 2.88
C GLU A 85 11.60 8.30 1.68
N GLU A 86 11.54 7.08 1.15
CA GLU A 86 12.39 6.63 0.04
C GLU A 86 12.00 7.25 -1.32
N THR A 87 10.70 7.39 -1.58
CA THR A 87 10.20 7.86 -2.89
C THR A 87 9.94 9.37 -2.95
N GLY A 88 9.89 10.05 -1.80
CA GLY A 88 9.51 11.46 -1.70
C GLY A 88 8.05 11.75 -2.09
N VAL A 89 7.20 10.72 -2.18
CA VAL A 89 5.78 10.85 -2.53
C VAL A 89 5.06 11.73 -1.51
N LYS A 90 4.48 12.83 -1.97
CA LYS A 90 3.63 13.71 -1.15
C LYS A 90 2.17 13.34 -1.33
N VAL A 91 1.60 12.62 -0.37
CA VAL A 91 0.16 12.37 -0.37
C VAL A 91 -0.54 13.55 0.31
N LYS A 92 -1.31 14.30 -0.48
CA LYS A 92 -2.18 15.39 -0.03
C LYS A 92 -3.57 14.87 0.30
#